data_AF-A0A7R9ACI2-F1
#
_entry.id   AF-A0A7R9ACI2-F1
#
_cell.length_a   1.000
_cell.length_b   1.000
_cell.length_c   1.000
_cell.angle_alpha   90.00
_cell.angle_beta   90.00
_cell.angle_gamma   90.00
#
_symmetry.space_group_name_H-M   'P 1'
#
loop_
_entity.id
_entity.type
_entity.pdbx_description
1 polymer ?
#
loop_
_entity_poly.entity_id
_entity_poly.type
_entity_poly.pdbx_seq_one_letter_code
_entity_poly.pdbx_strand_id
1 'polypeptide(L)'
;MGKSQEVKKPHKSGVQGPNRPGPSQESKKQFKHELSKPRPRMKDVADPFMRHYYRMLKKDKTLQKEQTKVLLDSEEEEEEAEEDKPIESKKQMKLTAFQKAKQMYQLKQKEKEEGLKRREEARQRREEARKKYVERKKAKMKVLRQKTKKGQPIMKGRIELLLEKIQRDTGYKS
;
A
#
# COMPACT_ATOMS: atom_id res chain seq x y z
N MET A 1 61.70 14.74 13.63
CA MET A 1 60.44 15.25 13.04
C MET A 1 59.38 14.17 13.19
N GLY A 2 58.22 14.48 13.78
CA GLY A 2 57.07 13.57 13.87
C GLY A 2 56.57 13.30 15.29
N LYS A 3 56.07 14.34 15.99
CA LYS A 3 55.32 14.14 17.24
C LYS A 3 53.94 13.58 16.88
N SER A 4 53.63 12.39 17.40
CA SER A 4 52.33 11.73 17.29
C SER A 4 51.20 12.65 17.77
N GLN A 5 50.22 12.91 16.91
CA GLN A 5 49.03 13.64 17.28
C GLN A 5 48.08 12.71 18.04
N GLU A 6 47.92 12.98 19.33
CA GLU A 6 46.96 12.33 20.20
C GLU A 6 45.55 12.83 19.85
N VAL A 7 44.73 11.96 19.27
CA VAL A 7 43.34 12.27 18.92
C VAL A 7 42.51 12.32 20.19
N LYS A 8 42.25 13.53 20.69
CA LYS A 8 41.30 13.77 21.80
C LYS A 8 39.91 13.32 21.37
N LYS A 9 39.38 12.29 22.04
CA LYS A 9 37.98 11.86 21.89
C LYS A 9 37.04 12.99 22.35
N PRO A 10 35.95 13.28 21.62
CA PRO A 10 34.98 14.29 22.08
C PRO A 10 34.27 13.81 23.35
N HIS A 11 34.28 14.65 24.38
CA HIS A 11 33.44 14.47 25.56
C HIS A 11 31.97 14.39 25.14
N LYS A 12 31.29 13.28 25.49
CA LYS A 12 29.83 13.16 25.36
C LYS A 12 29.20 14.17 26.32
N SER A 13 28.77 15.32 25.82
CA SER A 13 27.85 16.20 26.54
C SER A 13 26.50 15.49 26.65
N GLY A 14 26.28 14.85 27.79
CA GLY A 14 24.98 14.29 28.14
C GLY A 14 23.98 15.43 28.28
N VAL A 15 23.16 15.66 27.26
CA VAL A 15 21.97 16.50 27.36
C VAL A 15 21.03 15.78 28.33
N GLN A 16 21.02 16.22 29.60
CA GLN A 16 20.00 15.82 30.55
C GLN A 16 18.67 16.38 30.04
N GLY A 17 17.86 15.52 29.44
CA GLY A 17 16.47 15.85 29.12
C GLY A 17 15.70 16.20 30.40
N PRO A 18 14.58 16.94 30.30
CA PRO A 18 13.81 17.31 31.48
C PRO A 18 13.42 16.04 32.26
N ASN A 19 13.69 16.04 33.57
CA ASN A 19 13.26 15.03 34.53
C ASN A 19 11.73 14.88 34.45
N ARG A 20 11.25 13.97 33.61
CA ARG A 20 9.82 13.63 33.55
C ARG A 20 9.54 12.70 34.71
N PRO A 21 8.58 13.02 35.60
CA PRO A 21 8.17 12.09 36.64
C PRO A 21 7.75 10.77 35.98
N GLY A 22 8.27 9.66 36.51
CA GLY A 22 7.95 8.34 36.02
C GLY A 22 6.44 8.06 36.10
N PRO A 23 5.93 7.10 35.31
CA PRO A 23 4.50 6.75 35.32
C PRO A 23 4.03 6.42 36.74
N SER A 24 2.91 7.02 37.15
CA SER A 24 2.29 6.82 38.47
C SER A 24 2.00 5.33 38.70
N GLN A 25 1.95 4.90 39.97
CA GLN A 25 1.60 3.52 40.32
C GLN A 25 0.26 3.08 39.70
N GLU A 26 -0.67 4.01 39.55
CA GLU A 26 -1.97 3.80 38.94
C GLU A 26 -1.88 3.54 37.43
N SER A 27 -1.05 4.30 36.71
CA SER A 27 -0.80 4.05 35.28
C SER A 27 -0.11 2.70 35.03
N LYS A 28 0.77 2.26 35.95
CA LYS A 28 1.39 0.93 35.90
C LYS A 28 0.37 -0.19 36.12
N LYS A 29 -0.60 0.01 37.02
CA LYS A 29 -1.71 -0.94 37.25
C LYS A 29 -2.62 -1.03 36.03
N GLN A 30 -2.98 0.11 35.44
CA GLN A 30 -3.79 0.16 34.20
C GLN A 30 -3.09 -0.55 33.04
N PHE A 31 -1.79 -0.34 32.87
CA PHE A 31 -1.00 -0.99 31.81
C PHE A 31 -0.92 -2.52 31.99
N LYS A 32 -0.76 -3.02 33.22
CA LYS A 32 -0.81 -4.46 33.52
C LYS A 32 -2.18 -5.05 33.22
N HIS A 33 -3.25 -4.35 33.58
CA HIS A 33 -4.62 -4.77 33.28
C HIS A 33 -4.90 -4.80 31.77
N GLU A 34 -4.40 -3.82 31.00
CA GLU A 34 -4.48 -3.81 29.53
C GLU A 34 -3.75 -4.98 28.89
N LEU A 35 -2.56 -5.35 29.39
CA LEU A 35 -1.79 -6.50 28.93
C LEU A 35 -2.46 -7.84 29.25
N SER A 36 -3.25 -7.90 30.32
CA SER A 36 -4.01 -9.09 30.72
C SER A 36 -5.24 -9.35 29.84
N LYS A 37 -5.69 -8.38 29.05
CA LYS A 37 -6.84 -8.57 28.16
C LYS A 37 -6.44 -9.54 27.03
N PRO A 38 -7.24 -10.59 26.75
CA PRO A 38 -6.97 -11.47 25.62
C PRO A 38 -7.02 -10.66 24.33
N ARG A 39 -5.92 -10.66 23.57
CA ARG A 39 -5.90 -10.03 22.24
C ARG A 39 -6.73 -10.90 21.29
N PRO A 40 -7.64 -10.32 20.50
CA PRO A 40 -8.38 -11.08 19.50
C PRO A 40 -7.38 -11.74 18.54
N ARG A 41 -7.57 -13.02 18.19
CA ARG A 41 -6.69 -13.68 17.23
C ARG A 41 -6.90 -12.97 15.89
N MET A 42 -5.85 -12.81 15.06
CA MET A 42 -5.97 -12.10 13.76
C MET A 42 -7.09 -12.65 12.85
N LYS A 43 -7.53 -13.90 13.06
CA LYS A 43 -8.66 -14.52 12.35
C LYS A 43 -10.01 -13.92 12.74
N ASP A 44 -10.12 -13.38 13.95
CA ASP A 44 -11.33 -12.80 14.53
C ASP A 44 -11.44 -11.29 14.21
N VAL A 45 -10.33 -10.68 13.76
CA VAL A 45 -10.23 -9.27 13.32
C VAL A 45 -10.37 -9.14 11.80
N ALA A 46 -10.45 -10.25 11.07
CA ALA A 46 -10.60 -10.22 9.63
C ALA A 46 -12.00 -9.72 9.25
N ASP A 47 -12.07 -8.53 8.65
CA ASP A 47 -13.25 -7.97 8.01
C ASP A 47 -14.03 -9.06 7.25
N PRO A 48 -15.35 -9.25 7.49
CA PRO A 48 -16.17 -10.23 6.80
C PRO A 48 -15.99 -10.21 5.27
N PHE A 49 -15.75 -9.01 4.71
CA PHE A 49 -15.43 -8.82 3.30
C PHE A 49 -14.11 -9.51 2.91
N MET A 50 -13.06 -9.33 3.69
CA MET A 50 -11.76 -9.97 3.47
C MET A 50 -11.83 -11.49 3.62
N ARG A 51 -12.61 -11.99 4.59
CA ARG A 51 -12.84 -13.43 4.76
C ARG A 51 -13.58 -14.04 3.56
N HIS A 52 -14.54 -13.32 2.99
CA HIS A 52 -15.23 -13.74 1.75
C HIS A 52 -14.26 -13.71 0.56
N TYR A 53 -13.48 -12.64 0.39
CA TYR A 53 -12.49 -12.50 -0.67
C TYR A 53 -11.45 -13.63 -0.64
N TYR A 54 -10.85 -13.93 0.51
CA TYR A 54 -9.89 -15.04 0.64
C TYR A 54 -10.52 -16.41 0.38
N ARG A 55 -11.82 -16.57 0.63
CA ARG A 55 -12.57 -17.80 0.31
C ARG A 55 -12.80 -17.94 -1.20
N MET A 56 -13.10 -16.85 -1.91
CA MET A 56 -13.19 -16.86 -3.39
C MET A 56 -11.84 -17.21 -4.02
N LEU A 57 -10.75 -16.55 -3.59
CA LEU A 57 -9.40 -16.84 -4.08
C LEU A 57 -8.97 -18.30 -3.87
N LYS A 58 -9.46 -18.96 -2.81
CA LYS A 58 -9.20 -20.39 -2.60
C LYS A 58 -9.99 -21.26 -3.56
N LYS A 59 -11.25 -20.91 -3.85
CA LYS A 59 -12.09 -21.63 -4.83
C LYS A 59 -11.53 -21.51 -6.25
N ASP A 60 -11.05 -20.33 -6.64
CA ASP A 60 -10.49 -20.13 -7.98
C ASP A 60 -9.22 -20.97 -8.18
N LYS A 61 -8.39 -21.08 -7.12
CA LYS A 61 -7.19 -21.94 -7.14
C LYS A 61 -7.51 -23.43 -7.25
N THR A 62 -8.58 -23.90 -6.61
CA THR A 62 -9.00 -25.31 -6.72
C THR A 62 -9.60 -25.61 -8.09
N LEU A 63 -10.42 -24.69 -8.63
CA LEU A 63 -10.98 -24.82 -9.98
C LEU A 63 -9.91 -24.84 -11.07
N GLN A 64 -8.89 -23.98 -10.98
CA GLN A 64 -7.76 -24.03 -11.91
C GLN A 64 -7.00 -25.36 -11.81
N LYS A 65 -6.85 -25.91 -10.60
CA LYS A 65 -6.19 -27.22 -10.40
C LYS A 65 -7.00 -28.38 -10.99
N GLU A 66 -8.32 -28.33 -10.88
CA GLU A 66 -9.23 -29.32 -11.48
C GLU A 66 -9.21 -29.23 -13.01
N GLN A 67 -9.25 -28.01 -13.58
CA GLN A 67 -9.14 -27.80 -15.03
C GLN A 67 -7.81 -28.32 -15.59
N THR A 68 -6.69 -28.11 -14.89
CA THR A 68 -5.40 -28.68 -15.31
C THR A 68 -5.35 -30.20 -15.19
N LYS A 69 -6.13 -30.80 -14.28
CA LYS A 69 -6.17 -32.26 -14.11
C LYS A 69 -6.98 -32.92 -15.22
N VAL A 70 -8.12 -32.33 -15.59
CA VAL A 70 -8.97 -32.82 -16.71
C VAL A 70 -8.23 -32.71 -18.06
N LEU A 71 -7.42 -31.67 -18.26
CA LEU A 71 -6.61 -31.54 -19.49
C LEU A 71 -5.50 -32.60 -19.58
N LEU A 72 -4.97 -33.06 -18.45
CA LEU A 72 -3.93 -34.11 -18.39
C LEU A 72 -4.52 -35.51 -18.62
N ASP A 73 -5.74 -35.77 -18.13
CA ASP A 73 -6.43 -37.05 -18.34
C ASP A 73 -7.03 -37.18 -19.76
N SER A 74 -7.21 -36.07 -20.50
CA SER A 74 -7.74 -36.08 -21.88
C SER A 74 -6.65 -36.26 -22.96
N GLU A 75 -5.36 -36.14 -22.60
CA GLU A 75 -4.23 -36.35 -23.54
C GLU A 75 -3.80 -37.83 -23.64
N GLU A 76 -4.41 -38.75 -22.88
CA GLU A 76 -4.04 -40.18 -22.86
C GLU A 76 -4.97 -41.10 -23.70
N GLU A 77 -6.09 -40.60 -24.26
CA GLU A 77 -7.10 -41.44 -24.97
C GLU A 77 -7.25 -41.19 -26.49
N GLU A 78 -6.49 -40.31 -27.12
CA GLU A 78 -6.56 -40.08 -28.58
C GLU A 78 -5.27 -40.49 -29.31
N GLU A 79 -5.00 -41.79 -29.40
CA GLU A 79 -4.17 -42.37 -30.48
C GLU A 79 -4.95 -43.49 -31.19
N GLU A 80 -5.83 -43.15 -32.13
CA GLU A 80 -6.13 -44.00 -33.29
C GLU A 80 -6.73 -43.18 -34.45
N ALA A 81 -6.26 -43.50 -35.67
CA ALA A 81 -6.76 -43.12 -37.00
C ALA A 81 -6.20 -41.87 -37.74
N GLU A 82 -5.36 -42.23 -38.74
CA GLU A 82 -5.35 -41.80 -40.15
C GLU A 82 -4.66 -40.52 -40.70
N GLU A 83 -3.83 -40.84 -41.72
CA GLU A 83 -3.51 -40.15 -42.98
C GLU A 83 -2.48 -38.99 -43.06
N ASP A 84 -1.29 -39.41 -43.50
CA ASP A 84 -0.33 -38.78 -44.42
C ASP A 84 -0.54 -37.33 -44.85
N LYS A 85 0.21 -36.43 -44.20
CA LYS A 85 0.81 -35.23 -44.80
C LYS A 85 2.23 -35.08 -44.25
N PRO A 86 3.28 -34.81 -45.06
CA PRO A 86 4.58 -34.43 -44.52
C PRO A 86 4.49 -32.97 -44.05
N ILE A 87 3.80 -32.74 -42.94
CA ILE A 87 3.96 -31.51 -42.17
C ILE A 87 5.33 -31.67 -41.53
N GLU A 88 6.30 -30.89 -41.97
CA GLU A 88 7.58 -30.71 -41.27
C GLU A 88 7.26 -30.28 -39.83
N SER A 89 7.13 -31.28 -38.95
CA SER A 89 6.89 -31.07 -37.54
C SER A 89 8.17 -30.45 -37.00
N LYS A 90 8.21 -29.12 -36.94
CA LYS A 90 9.18 -28.41 -36.11
C LYS A 90 8.89 -28.83 -34.68
N LYS A 91 9.48 -29.96 -34.25
CA LYS A 91 9.44 -30.45 -32.87
C LYS A 91 9.86 -29.26 -32.02
N GLN A 92 8.89 -28.62 -31.37
CA GLN A 92 9.18 -27.54 -30.44
C GLN A 92 10.02 -28.17 -29.32
N MET A 93 11.32 -27.92 -29.34
CA MET A 93 12.23 -28.49 -28.35
C MET A 93 11.73 -28.02 -26.98
N LYS A 94 11.25 -28.97 -26.17
CA LYS A 94 10.77 -28.69 -24.82
C LYS A 94 11.91 -28.02 -24.05
N LEU A 95 11.65 -26.81 -23.53
CA LEU A 95 12.64 -26.05 -22.77
C LEU A 95 13.20 -26.92 -21.64
N THR A 96 14.52 -26.85 -21.44
CA THR A 96 15.16 -27.57 -20.34
C THR A 96 14.68 -27.02 -19.00
N ALA A 97 14.76 -27.83 -17.94
CA ALA A 97 14.36 -27.41 -16.59
C ALA A 97 15.06 -26.12 -16.15
N PHE A 98 16.34 -25.97 -16.51
CA PHE A 98 17.12 -24.75 -16.28
C PHE A 98 16.58 -23.54 -17.03
N GLN A 99 16.23 -23.69 -18.32
CA GLN A 99 15.66 -22.60 -19.11
C GLN A 99 14.31 -22.15 -18.55
N LYS A 100 13.44 -23.09 -18.13
CA LYS A 100 12.18 -22.78 -17.45
C LYS A 100 12.42 -22.04 -16.13
N ALA A 101 13.37 -22.49 -15.31
CA ALA A 101 13.72 -21.82 -14.06
C ALA A 101 14.24 -20.39 -14.28
N LYS A 102 15.08 -20.19 -15.30
CA LYS A 102 15.60 -18.86 -15.68
C LYS A 102 14.48 -17.91 -16.10
N GLN A 103 13.53 -18.38 -16.91
CA GLN A 103 12.37 -17.59 -17.33
C GLN A 103 11.50 -17.21 -16.13
N MET A 104 11.16 -18.17 -15.26
CA MET A 104 10.37 -17.91 -14.05
C MET A 104 11.06 -16.91 -13.11
N TYR A 105 12.38 -16.99 -12.97
CA TYR A 105 13.15 -16.01 -12.19
C TYR A 105 13.05 -14.61 -12.80
N GLN A 106 13.22 -14.48 -14.12
CA GLN A 106 13.11 -13.19 -14.80
C GLN A 106 11.70 -12.59 -14.69
N LEU A 107 10.65 -13.40 -14.84
CA LEU A 107 9.27 -12.97 -14.65
C LEU A 107 9.04 -12.45 -13.22
N LYS A 108 9.53 -13.18 -12.21
CA LYS A 108 9.41 -12.79 -10.82
C LYS A 108 10.17 -11.49 -10.50
N GLN A 109 11.29 -11.23 -11.16
CA GLN A 109 12.00 -9.96 -11.01
C GLN A 109 11.24 -8.81 -11.66
N LYS A 110 10.73 -9.00 -12.88
CA LYS A 110 9.89 -8.00 -13.56
C LYS A 110 8.64 -7.65 -12.76
N GLU A 111 7.94 -8.65 -12.22
CA GLU A 111 6.76 -8.43 -11.39
C GLU A 111 7.08 -7.61 -10.12
N LYS A 112 8.23 -7.88 -9.48
CA LYS A 112 8.68 -7.07 -8.33
C LYS A 112 8.97 -5.63 -8.73
N GLU A 113 9.67 -5.41 -9.83
CA GLU A 113 10.00 -4.06 -10.32
C GLU A 113 8.73 -3.28 -10.69
N GLU A 114 7.79 -3.90 -11.40
CA GLU A 114 6.50 -3.29 -11.72
C GLU A 114 5.68 -3.00 -10.46
N GLY A 115 5.67 -3.93 -9.49
CA GLY A 115 5.02 -3.75 -8.21
C GLY A 115 5.59 -2.58 -7.40
N LEU A 116 6.91 -2.39 -7.44
CA LEU A 116 7.57 -1.26 -6.80
C LEU A 116 7.22 0.06 -7.49
N LYS A 117 7.31 0.12 -8.83
CA LYS A 117 6.95 1.31 -9.63
C LYS A 117 5.51 1.73 -9.38
N ARG A 118 4.55 0.80 -9.46
CA ARG A 118 3.13 1.09 -9.19
C ARG A 118 2.89 1.60 -7.77
N ARG A 119 3.59 1.07 -6.77
CA ARG A 119 3.49 1.55 -5.38
C ARG A 119 4.05 2.95 -5.22
N GLU A 120 5.17 3.23 -5.87
CA GLU A 120 5.79 4.55 -5.84
C GLU A 120 4.91 5.59 -6.52
N GLU A 121 4.40 5.31 -7.72
CA GLU A 121 3.44 6.18 -8.41
C GLU A 121 2.17 6.43 -7.57
N ALA A 122 1.61 5.38 -6.97
CA ALA A 122 0.44 5.52 -6.10
C ALA A 122 0.75 6.39 -4.86
N ARG A 123 1.96 6.27 -4.29
CA ARG A 123 2.41 7.10 -3.18
C ARG A 123 2.56 8.55 -3.60
N GLN A 124 3.21 8.81 -4.74
CA GLN A 124 3.41 10.16 -5.28
C GLN A 124 2.07 10.84 -5.56
N ARG A 125 1.14 10.17 -6.25
CA ARG A 125 -0.22 10.68 -6.51
C ARG A 125 -0.97 11.04 -5.23
N ARG A 126 -0.88 10.18 -4.20
CA ARG A 126 -1.50 10.45 -2.88
C ARG A 126 -0.86 11.65 -2.20
N GLU A 127 0.46 11.77 -2.25
CA GLU A 127 1.18 12.88 -1.64
C GLU A 127 0.85 14.21 -2.34
N GLU A 128 0.79 14.23 -3.66
CA GLU A 128 0.38 15.39 -4.45
C GLU A 128 -1.06 15.81 -4.14
N ALA A 129 -2.00 14.85 -4.11
CA ALA A 129 -3.38 15.13 -3.74
C ALA A 129 -3.48 15.70 -2.33
N ARG A 130 -2.69 15.18 -1.38
CA ARG A 130 -2.61 15.70 -0.01
C ARG A 130 -2.05 17.12 0.03
N LYS A 131 -0.96 17.41 -0.71
CA LYS A 131 -0.37 18.76 -0.81
C LYS A 131 -1.39 19.76 -1.33
N LYS A 132 -2.04 19.45 -2.46
CA LYS A 132 -3.10 20.29 -3.04
C LYS A 132 -4.25 20.52 -2.07
N TYR A 133 -4.69 19.49 -1.35
CA TYR A 133 -5.75 19.64 -0.34
C TYR A 133 -5.33 20.57 0.80
N VAL A 134 -4.12 20.41 1.35
CA VAL A 134 -3.60 21.25 2.44
C VAL A 134 -3.47 22.70 1.99
N GLU A 135 -2.96 22.95 0.79
CA GLU A 135 -2.85 24.30 0.21
C GLU A 135 -4.22 24.95 0.04
N ARG A 136 -5.18 24.25 -0.58
CA ARG A 136 -6.56 24.73 -0.73
C ARG A 136 -7.20 25.01 0.63
N LYS A 137 -7.01 24.13 1.61
CA LYS A 137 -7.53 24.31 2.98
C LYS A 137 -6.92 25.54 3.64
N LYS A 138 -5.61 25.75 3.51
CA LYS A 138 -4.91 26.92 4.07
C LYS A 138 -5.41 28.23 3.44
N ALA A 139 -5.58 28.26 2.11
CA ALA A 139 -6.11 29.41 1.40
C ALA A 139 -7.54 29.75 1.85
N LYS A 140 -8.45 28.76 1.90
CA LYS A 140 -9.82 28.94 2.39
C LYS A 140 -9.85 29.43 3.84
N MET A 141 -9.01 28.85 4.69
CA MET A 141 -8.91 29.26 6.10
C MET A 141 -8.40 30.70 6.25
N LYS A 142 -7.47 31.15 5.38
CA LYS A 142 -6.99 32.54 5.37
C LYS A 142 -8.14 33.51 5.14
N VAL A 143 -8.98 33.26 4.13
CA VAL A 143 -10.18 34.06 3.83
C VAL A 143 -11.17 34.04 4.99
N LEU A 144 -11.45 32.86 5.56
CA LEU A 144 -12.38 32.74 6.68
C LEU A 144 -11.89 33.48 7.94
N ARG A 145 -10.58 33.54 8.19
CA ARG A 145 -10.02 34.19 9.38
C ARG A 145 -9.92 35.72 9.26
N GLN A 146 -10.05 36.27 8.06
CA GLN A 146 -9.98 37.71 7.84
C GLN A 146 -11.13 38.44 8.55
N LYS A 147 -10.77 39.50 9.27
CA LYS A 147 -11.68 40.36 10.04
C LYS A 147 -11.37 41.82 9.76
N THR A 148 -12.37 42.68 9.88
CA THR A 148 -12.24 44.14 9.84
C THR A 148 -11.58 44.65 11.12
N LYS A 149 -11.20 45.94 11.15
CA LYS A 149 -10.66 46.59 12.36
C LYS A 149 -11.60 46.46 13.58
N LYS A 150 -12.91 46.37 13.34
CA LYS A 150 -13.95 46.19 14.37
C LYS A 150 -14.21 44.70 14.71
N GLY A 151 -13.39 43.78 14.21
CA GLY A 151 -13.48 42.34 14.51
C GLY A 151 -14.56 41.57 13.73
N GLN A 152 -15.37 42.25 12.92
CA GLN A 152 -16.37 41.59 12.07
C GLN A 152 -15.70 40.83 10.93
N PRO A 153 -16.27 39.70 10.48
CA PRO A 153 -15.71 38.97 9.35
C PRO A 153 -15.79 39.78 8.04
N ILE A 154 -14.74 39.69 7.21
CA ILE A 154 -14.81 40.27 5.86
C ILE A 154 -15.73 39.39 5.00
N MET A 155 -16.89 39.93 4.61
CA MET A 155 -17.96 39.16 3.97
C MET A 155 -17.65 38.77 2.53
N LYS A 156 -16.97 39.62 1.75
CA LYS A 156 -16.70 39.40 0.31
C LYS A 156 -16.19 37.99 0.01
N GLY A 157 -15.05 37.60 0.57
CA GLY A 157 -14.46 36.28 0.31
C GLY A 157 -15.24 35.12 0.96
N ARG A 158 -15.97 35.37 2.05
CA ARG A 158 -16.84 34.35 2.65
C ARG A 158 -18.05 34.03 1.78
N ILE A 159 -18.62 35.05 1.14
CA ILE A 159 -19.74 34.90 0.19
C ILE A 159 -19.26 34.12 -1.04
N GLU A 160 -18.09 34.44 -1.60
CA GLU A 160 -17.51 33.67 -2.72
C GLU A 160 -17.37 32.18 -2.38
N LEU A 161 -16.87 31.84 -1.18
CA LEU A 161 -16.77 30.44 -0.73
C LEU A 161 -18.13 29.76 -0.53
N LEU A 162 -19.14 30.53 -0.10
CA LEU A 162 -20.50 30.04 0.07
C LEU A 162 -21.15 29.76 -1.29
N LEU A 163 -21.00 30.66 -2.25
CA LEU A 163 -21.46 30.48 -3.63
C LEU A 163 -20.79 29.27 -4.28
N GLU A 164 -19.46 29.13 -4.13
CA GLU A 164 -18.71 27.96 -4.61
C GLU A 164 -19.26 26.65 -4.00
N LYS A 165 -19.71 26.68 -2.74
CA LYS A 165 -20.33 25.52 -2.09
C LYS A 165 -21.73 25.24 -2.65
N ILE A 166 -22.57 26.26 -2.77
CA ILE A 166 -23.93 26.10 -3.31
C ILE A 166 -23.87 25.55 -4.73
N GLN A 167 -23.02 26.11 -5.61
CA GLN A 167 -22.84 25.60 -6.98
C GLN A 167 -22.39 24.14 -7.01
N ARG A 168 -21.47 23.75 -6.12
CA ARG A 168 -21.04 22.35 -5.99
C ARG A 168 -22.16 21.42 -5.51
N ASP A 169 -22.95 21.85 -4.54
CA ASP A 169 -24.00 21.04 -3.93
C ASP A 169 -25.24 20.93 -4.85
N THR A 170 -25.55 21.98 -5.61
CA THR A 170 -26.73 22.07 -6.49
C THR A 170 -26.45 21.65 -7.94
N GLY A 171 -25.19 21.40 -8.31
CA GLY A 171 -24.82 20.94 -9.65
C GLY A 171 -24.97 21.98 -10.77
N TYR A 172 -25.31 23.23 -10.45
CA TYR A 172 -25.28 24.34 -11.41
C TYR A 172 -23.83 24.58 -11.84
N LYS A 173 -23.47 24.06 -13.02
CA LYS A 173 -22.20 24.35 -13.69
C LYS A 173 -22.25 25.81 -14.17
N SER A 174 -21.18 26.55 -13.88
CA SER A 174 -20.87 27.86 -14.46
C SER A 174 -20.61 27.76 -15.95
#